data_AF-A0A1E4PUG2-F1
#
_entry.id   AF-A0A1E4PUG2-F1
#
_cell.length_a   1.000
_cell.length_b   1.000
_cell.length_c   1.000
_cell.angle_alpha   90.00
_cell.angle_beta   90.00
_cell.angle_gamma   90.00
#
_symmetry.space_group_name_H-M   'P 1'
#
loop_
_entity.id
_entity.type
_entity.pdbx_description
1 polymer ?
#
loop_
_entity_poly.entity_id
_entity_poly.type
_entity_poly.pdbx_seq_one_letter_code
_entity_poly.pdbx_strand_id
1 'polypeptide(L)'
;MSLIPRWRRVFGAAALAAAASTGPAIAAVSPPGRTAPPVNSALDAPLLYQLLVGEIELRTGQPGAAYQTILDAARRTRDDALFRRAVDIALQAHAGDQALAAARAWRTANPHSVDALRLELQILAALNRMSEAVDPLRALIDLTPDVERGELITALPRFLGRSTDTRQTAQLLDKVLEPYTRRPALRAPAHVAMGRGWLTAGDGDRALALARQAQSDDPASPGAALLAIDLMPSKPQAEKIVTDYLARPGALTGLRLAYVRALTSLQRYPDAVAQLETVTREHPELAPPYLSLGALYLELRRTEQGDAALLHYVEMVQAQRADAARAAASAAASAASAPAAEELTATAEPADQGLVQAYLMLAQSAERRGNFAAADAWLARIDDPRRALEVQTRRASILARQGRIAEARALIDQVPERKPGDARAKLLAQASVLRDVKRWQDAFDVLASANQRFPDDTDLLYEQAMMAEKLGRYDEMERLLRRDIELKPDDAQANNALGYSLADRGVRLPEARQLIQRALELSPGDPFITDSLGWVEFRMGNRDEALRLLRQAYAARPDPEIAAHLGEVLWAFGDQAEARRVWQQARAVDAGNDVLQETLSRLKVGL
;
A
#
# COMPACT_ATOMS: atom_id res chain seq x y z
N MET A 1 -9.00 25.71 -8.65
CA MET A 1 -8.36 24.43 -8.26
C MET A 1 -7.27 24.11 -9.27
N SER A 2 -6.02 24.17 -8.81
CA SER A 2 -4.80 24.14 -9.62
C SER A 2 -4.43 22.72 -10.03
N LEU A 3 -4.51 22.40 -11.32
CA LEU A 3 -4.03 21.15 -11.93
C LEU A 3 -2.69 21.40 -12.64
N ILE A 4 -1.62 21.58 -11.86
CA ILE A 4 -0.23 21.49 -12.33
C ILE A 4 0.60 20.85 -11.21
N PRO A 5 1.14 19.65 -11.38
CA PRO A 5 2.34 19.26 -10.66
C PRO A 5 3.59 19.69 -11.46
N ARG A 6 4.51 20.36 -10.77
CA ARG A 6 5.86 20.72 -11.24
C ARG A 6 6.70 19.45 -11.44
N TRP A 7 6.90 19.01 -12.68
CA TRP A 7 7.86 17.95 -13.02
C TRP A 7 9.03 18.54 -13.79
N ARG A 8 9.98 19.11 -13.03
CA ARG A 8 11.26 19.63 -13.56
C ARG A 8 12.48 18.84 -13.06
N ARG A 9 12.29 17.63 -12.53
CA ARG A 9 13.37 16.77 -12.01
C ARG A 9 13.17 15.33 -12.47
N VAL A 10 13.55 15.00 -13.71
CA VAL A 10 13.80 13.60 -14.12
C VAL A 10 15.06 13.44 -14.99
N PHE A 11 15.67 14.52 -15.51
CA PHE A 11 16.97 14.42 -16.15
C PHE A 11 18.01 15.23 -15.37
N GLY A 12 18.90 14.51 -14.68
CA GLY A 12 20.07 15.10 -14.01
C GLY A 12 20.39 14.45 -12.68
N ALA A 13 20.91 13.21 -12.69
CA ALA A 13 21.69 12.67 -11.58
C ALA A 13 22.49 11.43 -12.02
N ALA A 14 23.62 11.64 -12.71
CA ALA A 14 24.78 10.72 -12.71
C ALA A 14 25.97 11.33 -13.45
N ALA A 15 26.77 12.14 -12.76
CA ALA A 15 28.22 12.28 -12.96
C ALA A 15 28.79 13.33 -12.00
N LEU A 16 29.19 12.91 -10.80
CA LEU A 16 30.05 13.70 -9.93
C LEU A 16 30.96 12.73 -9.18
N ALA A 17 32.17 12.54 -9.72
CA ALA A 17 33.36 12.21 -8.95
C ALA A 17 34.60 12.24 -9.87
N ALA A 18 35.29 13.39 -9.90
CA ALA A 18 36.75 13.48 -9.83
C ALA A 18 37.20 14.93 -10.08
N ALA A 19 37.29 15.74 -9.04
CA ALA A 19 38.31 16.78 -8.89
C ALA A 19 38.24 17.33 -7.47
N ALA A 20 39.10 16.82 -6.60
CA ALA A 20 39.38 17.44 -5.31
C ALA A 20 40.29 18.66 -5.49
N SER A 21 40.01 19.68 -4.67
CA SER A 21 40.94 20.67 -4.11
C SER A 21 41.78 21.53 -5.06
N THR A 22 41.23 22.68 -5.45
CA THR A 22 41.92 23.98 -5.34
C THR A 22 40.87 25.04 -5.04
N GLY A 23 41.07 25.83 -3.98
CA GLY A 23 40.11 26.85 -3.54
C GLY A 23 39.76 27.86 -4.64
N PRO A 24 38.60 28.53 -4.57
CA PRO A 24 38.25 29.52 -5.58
C PRO A 24 39.23 30.68 -5.43
N ALA A 25 40.15 30.79 -6.38
CA ALA A 25 40.81 32.05 -6.66
C ALA A 25 39.68 33.06 -6.95
N ILE A 26 39.69 34.18 -6.22
CA ILE A 26 38.80 35.31 -6.47
C ILE A 26 39.11 35.79 -7.88
N ALA A 27 38.34 35.31 -8.86
CA ALA A 27 38.40 35.79 -10.22
C ALA A 27 37.97 37.26 -10.20
N ALA A 28 38.88 38.13 -10.63
CA ALA A 28 38.62 39.54 -10.79
C ALA A 28 37.33 39.75 -11.60
N VAL A 29 36.46 40.60 -11.08
CA VAL A 29 35.21 41.02 -11.73
C VAL A 29 35.57 41.63 -13.09
N SER A 30 35.25 40.91 -14.17
CA SER A 30 35.26 41.47 -15.51
C SER A 30 34.27 42.64 -15.59
N PRO A 31 34.59 43.73 -16.33
CA PRO A 31 33.70 44.87 -16.48
C PRO A 31 32.37 44.43 -17.12
N PRO A 32 31.26 45.18 -16.91
CA PRO A 32 29.95 44.82 -17.45
C PRO A 32 30.03 44.73 -18.98
N GLY A 33 30.05 43.50 -19.48
CA GLY A 33 29.97 43.22 -20.90
C GLY A 33 28.66 43.81 -21.45
N ARG A 34 28.77 44.49 -22.58
CA ARG A 34 27.67 45.11 -23.33
C ARG A 34 26.41 44.23 -23.26
N THR A 35 25.35 44.73 -22.65
CA THR A 35 24.02 44.12 -22.69
C THR A 35 23.66 43.88 -24.16
N ALA A 36 23.33 42.64 -24.51
CA ALA A 36 22.82 42.33 -25.84
C ALA A 36 21.71 43.32 -26.22
N PRO A 37 21.67 43.82 -27.46
CA PRO A 37 20.63 44.76 -27.88
C PRO A 37 19.24 44.15 -27.62
N PRO A 38 18.24 44.97 -27.25
CA PRO A 38 16.89 44.47 -27.02
C PRO A 38 16.37 43.77 -28.28
N VAL A 39 16.01 42.50 -28.15
CA VAL A 39 15.36 41.74 -29.22
C VAL A 39 13.89 42.14 -29.21
N ASN A 40 13.45 42.86 -30.24
CA ASN A 40 12.04 43.21 -30.39
C ASN A 40 11.21 41.93 -30.57
N SER A 41 10.08 41.86 -29.88
CA SER A 41 9.13 40.76 -30.05
C SER A 41 8.58 40.73 -31.47
N ALA A 42 8.29 39.54 -31.99
CA ALA A 42 7.52 39.36 -33.23
C ALA A 42 6.03 39.74 -33.06
N LEU A 43 5.63 40.20 -31.88
CA LEU A 43 4.28 40.61 -31.52
C LEU A 43 3.95 42.00 -32.07
N ASP A 44 3.37 42.04 -33.28
CA ASP A 44 2.79 43.25 -33.85
C ASP A 44 1.37 43.54 -33.29
N ALA A 45 0.84 44.74 -33.58
CA ALA A 45 -0.48 45.13 -33.07
C ALA A 45 -1.62 44.18 -33.50
N PRO A 46 -1.67 43.69 -34.76
CA PRO A 46 -2.63 42.66 -35.16
C PRO A 46 -2.52 41.35 -34.36
N LEU A 47 -1.31 40.82 -34.15
CA LEU A 47 -1.10 39.59 -33.41
C LEU A 47 -1.46 39.77 -31.93
N LEU A 48 -1.05 40.89 -31.31
CA LEU A 48 -1.43 41.21 -29.93
C LEU A 48 -2.96 41.25 -29.77
N TYR A 49 -3.66 41.94 -30.68
CA TYR A 49 -5.12 42.01 -30.65
C TYR A 49 -5.75 40.62 -30.78
N GLN A 50 -5.29 39.80 -31.73
CA GLN A 50 -5.80 38.45 -31.95
C GLN A 50 -5.58 37.55 -30.72
N LEU A 51 -4.39 37.59 -30.09
CA LEU A 51 -4.12 36.81 -28.90
C LEU A 51 -4.98 37.27 -27.71
N LEU A 52 -5.19 38.58 -27.56
CA LEU A 52 -6.06 39.13 -26.53
C LEU A 52 -7.51 38.68 -26.73
N VAL A 53 -8.02 38.69 -27.97
CA VAL A 53 -9.35 38.18 -28.29
C VAL A 53 -9.47 36.70 -27.89
N GLY A 54 -8.49 35.86 -28.28
CA GLY A 54 -8.50 34.44 -27.92
C GLY A 54 -8.50 34.19 -26.41
N GLU A 55 -7.77 34.98 -25.63
CA GLU A 55 -7.76 34.87 -24.16
C GLU A 55 -9.07 35.37 -23.52
N ILE A 56 -9.71 36.39 -24.10
CA ILE A 56 -11.04 36.85 -23.66
C ILE A 56 -12.11 35.78 -23.96
N GLU A 57 -12.09 35.18 -25.15
CA GLU A 57 -12.98 34.08 -25.53
C GLU A 57 -12.84 32.91 -24.54
N LEU A 58 -11.61 32.56 -24.14
CA LEU A 58 -11.37 31.50 -23.17
C LEU A 58 -11.97 31.85 -21.80
N ARG A 59 -11.74 33.08 -21.32
CA ARG A 59 -12.27 33.54 -20.02
C ARG A 59 -13.79 33.67 -19.99
N THR A 60 -14.42 33.93 -21.13
CA THR A 60 -15.87 34.04 -21.27
C THR A 60 -16.56 32.69 -21.50
N GLY A 61 -15.82 31.58 -21.41
CA GLY A 61 -16.36 30.23 -21.50
C GLY A 61 -16.56 29.74 -22.94
N GLN A 62 -15.84 30.30 -23.92
CA GLN A 62 -15.88 29.92 -25.33
C GLN A 62 -14.56 29.26 -25.77
N PRO A 63 -14.17 28.11 -25.21
CA PRO A 63 -12.86 27.51 -25.46
C PRO A 63 -12.66 27.07 -26.92
N GLY A 64 -13.73 26.72 -27.64
CA GLY A 64 -13.65 26.35 -29.06
C GLY A 64 -13.29 27.52 -29.98
N ALA A 65 -13.83 28.71 -29.71
CA ALA A 65 -13.47 29.94 -30.44
C ALA A 65 -12.03 30.34 -30.11
N ALA A 66 -11.69 30.38 -28.82
CA ALA A 66 -10.35 30.66 -28.35
C ALA A 66 -9.30 29.72 -28.98
N TYR A 67 -9.60 28.42 -29.04
CA TYR A 67 -8.75 27.41 -29.70
C TYR A 67 -8.45 27.77 -31.15
N GLN A 68 -9.47 28.10 -31.96
CA GLN A 68 -9.28 28.45 -33.37
C GLN A 68 -8.48 29.75 -33.51
N THR A 69 -8.83 30.78 -32.74
CA THR A 69 -8.16 32.07 -32.74
C THR A 69 -6.67 31.93 -32.43
N ILE A 70 -6.31 31.15 -31.41
CA ILE A 70 -4.91 30.90 -31.03
C ILE A 70 -4.20 29.99 -32.03
N LEU A 71 -4.85 28.94 -32.55
CA LEU A 71 -4.25 28.04 -33.53
C LEU A 71 -3.93 28.76 -34.85
N ASP A 72 -4.79 29.66 -35.31
CA ASP A 72 -4.54 30.45 -36.51
C ASP A 72 -3.43 31.48 -36.33
N ALA A 73 -3.27 32.03 -35.12
CA ALA A 73 -2.09 32.82 -34.76
C ALA A 73 -0.82 31.96 -34.81
N ALA A 74 -0.87 30.76 -34.22
CA ALA A 74 0.25 29.81 -34.19
C ALA A 74 0.70 29.40 -35.59
N ARG A 75 -0.24 29.08 -36.50
CA ARG A 75 0.06 28.72 -37.90
C ARG A 75 0.74 29.84 -38.67
N ARG A 76 0.30 31.09 -38.46
CA ARG A 76 0.88 32.26 -39.15
C ARG A 76 2.29 32.58 -38.68
N THR A 77 2.52 32.48 -37.38
CA THR A 77 3.79 32.85 -36.74
C THR A 77 4.79 31.70 -36.70
N ARG A 78 4.31 30.45 -36.80
CA ARG A 78 5.07 29.22 -36.55
C ARG A 78 5.70 29.17 -35.15
N ASP A 79 5.04 29.79 -34.17
CA ASP A 79 5.50 29.87 -32.79
C ASP A 79 5.08 28.62 -31.97
N ASP A 80 6.07 27.91 -31.43
CA ASP A 80 5.90 26.73 -30.59
C ASP A 80 5.03 26.99 -29.34
N ALA A 81 5.18 28.17 -28.72
CA ALA A 81 4.41 28.52 -27.51
C ALA A 81 2.92 28.72 -27.83
N LEU A 82 2.60 29.30 -29.00
CA LEU A 82 1.22 29.47 -29.43
C LEU A 82 0.57 28.15 -29.84
N PHE A 83 1.31 27.25 -30.49
CA PHE A 83 0.81 25.90 -30.76
C PHE A 83 0.55 25.12 -29.47
N ARG A 84 1.48 25.18 -28.50
CA ARG A 84 1.30 24.58 -27.18
C ARG A 84 0.07 25.13 -26.48
N ARG A 85 -0.14 26.45 -26.52
CA ARG A 85 -1.31 27.10 -25.95
C ARG A 85 -2.61 26.61 -26.58
N ALA A 86 -2.66 26.46 -27.91
CA ALA A 86 -3.82 25.91 -28.60
C ALA A 86 -4.13 24.47 -28.17
N VAL A 87 -3.09 23.62 -28.05
CA VAL A 87 -3.24 22.24 -27.53
C VAL A 87 -3.79 22.25 -26.09
N ASP A 88 -3.23 23.08 -25.21
CA ASP A 88 -3.65 23.18 -23.81
C ASP A 88 -5.12 23.62 -23.68
N ILE A 89 -5.56 24.60 -24.49
CA ILE A 89 -6.96 25.05 -24.51
C ILE A 89 -7.89 23.90 -24.92
N ALA A 90 -7.55 23.16 -25.98
CA ALA A 90 -8.34 22.02 -26.43
C ALA A 90 -8.41 20.90 -25.38
N LEU A 91 -7.29 20.61 -24.69
CA LEU A 91 -7.26 19.63 -23.60
C LEU A 91 -8.10 20.05 -22.39
N GLN A 92 -8.05 21.33 -22.01
CA GLN A 92 -8.89 21.88 -20.92
C GLN A 92 -10.38 21.81 -21.27
N ALA A 93 -10.72 21.96 -22.54
CA ALA A 93 -12.08 21.82 -23.05
C ALA A 93 -12.52 20.36 -23.25
N HIS A 94 -11.67 19.38 -22.90
CA HIS A 94 -11.88 17.95 -23.16
C HIS A 94 -12.11 17.62 -24.65
N ALA A 95 -11.61 18.46 -25.57
CA ALA A 95 -11.75 18.32 -27.01
C ALA A 95 -10.53 17.60 -27.61
N GLY A 96 -10.45 16.27 -27.40
CA GLY A 96 -9.27 15.48 -27.78
C GLY A 96 -8.89 15.53 -29.26
N ASP A 97 -9.87 15.50 -30.18
CA ASP A 97 -9.59 15.61 -31.62
C ASP A 97 -9.05 16.99 -32.03
N GLN A 98 -9.51 18.06 -31.36
CA GLN A 98 -8.97 19.41 -31.56
C GLN A 98 -7.54 19.50 -31.04
N ALA A 99 -7.26 18.92 -29.87
CA ALA A 99 -5.91 18.87 -29.33
C ALA A 99 -4.96 18.11 -30.29
N LEU A 100 -5.42 16.98 -30.85
CA LEU A 100 -4.64 16.21 -31.83
C LEU A 100 -4.39 17.00 -33.12
N ALA A 101 -5.41 17.70 -33.63
CA ALA A 101 -5.28 18.53 -34.83
C ALA A 101 -4.28 19.68 -34.64
N ALA A 102 -4.30 20.34 -33.47
CA ALA A 102 -3.31 21.38 -33.15
C ALA A 102 -1.89 20.82 -33.01
N ALA A 103 -1.71 19.67 -32.34
CA ALA A 103 -0.40 19.03 -32.24
C ALA A 103 0.17 18.62 -33.62
N ARG A 104 -0.69 18.14 -34.53
CA ARG A 104 -0.30 17.84 -35.93
C ARG A 104 0.05 19.09 -36.73
N ALA A 105 -0.73 20.16 -36.57
CA ALA A 105 -0.43 21.44 -37.19
C ALA A 105 0.93 21.99 -36.69
N TRP A 106 1.20 21.85 -35.39
CA TRP A 106 2.47 22.21 -34.79
C TRP A 106 3.63 21.43 -35.42
N ARG A 107 3.54 20.10 -35.45
CA ARG A 107 4.56 19.25 -36.09
C ARG A 107 4.75 19.57 -37.58
N THR A 108 3.69 19.92 -38.30
CA THR A 108 3.77 20.30 -39.72
C THR A 108 4.50 21.64 -39.90
N ALA A 109 4.24 22.60 -39.03
CA ALA A 109 4.92 23.90 -39.04
C ALA A 109 6.40 23.76 -38.64
N ASN A 110 6.67 22.95 -37.60
CA ASN A 110 8.00 22.76 -37.01
C ASN A 110 8.32 21.25 -36.85
N PRO A 111 8.83 20.58 -37.91
CA PRO A 111 9.09 19.13 -37.91
C PRO A 111 10.13 18.64 -36.89
N HIS A 112 11.01 19.53 -36.42
CA HIS A 112 12.05 19.21 -35.44
C HIS A 112 11.62 19.48 -33.98
N SER A 113 10.37 19.91 -33.75
CA SER A 113 9.88 20.18 -32.39
C SER A 113 9.58 18.86 -31.66
N VAL A 114 10.47 18.50 -30.74
CA VAL A 114 10.33 17.31 -29.88
C VAL A 114 9.08 17.42 -28.99
N ASP A 115 8.74 18.63 -28.55
CA ASP A 115 7.56 18.89 -27.73
C ASP A 115 6.26 18.61 -28.51
N ALA A 116 6.19 19.01 -29.79
CA ALA A 116 5.07 18.71 -30.66
C ALA A 116 4.85 17.20 -30.80
N LEU A 117 5.93 16.44 -31.04
CA LEU A 117 5.88 14.98 -31.18
C LEU A 117 5.46 14.28 -29.88
N ARG A 118 6.00 14.71 -28.74
CA ARG A 118 5.62 14.15 -27.43
C ARG A 118 4.15 14.38 -27.12
N LEU A 119 3.63 15.59 -27.38
CA LEU A 119 2.23 15.89 -27.16
C LEU A 119 1.32 15.14 -28.14
N GLU A 120 1.68 15.05 -29.43
CA GLU A 120 0.93 14.26 -30.41
C GLU A 120 0.80 12.80 -29.93
N LEU A 121 1.89 12.16 -29.51
CA LEU A 121 1.88 10.78 -29.02
C LEU A 121 1.06 10.61 -27.73
N GLN A 122 1.14 11.55 -26.79
CA GLN A 122 0.34 11.50 -25.56
C GLN A 122 -1.16 11.62 -25.84
N ILE A 123 -1.53 12.49 -26.78
CA ILE A 123 -2.93 12.67 -27.20
C ILE A 123 -3.42 11.42 -27.92
N LEU A 124 -2.63 10.86 -28.85
CA LEU A 124 -2.96 9.59 -29.50
C LEU A 124 -3.14 8.46 -28.48
N ALA A 125 -2.32 8.41 -27.43
CA ALA A 125 -2.43 7.41 -26.36
C ALA A 125 -3.72 7.59 -25.56
N ALA A 126 -4.04 8.82 -25.17
CA ALA A 126 -5.29 9.13 -24.48
C ALA A 126 -6.54 8.84 -25.32
N LEU A 127 -6.44 8.98 -26.65
CA LEU A 127 -7.52 8.70 -27.61
C LEU A 127 -7.56 7.23 -28.07
N ASN A 128 -6.63 6.36 -27.63
CA ASN A 128 -6.48 4.97 -28.09
C ASN A 128 -6.30 4.82 -29.61
N ARG A 129 -5.59 5.76 -30.24
CA ARG A 129 -5.32 5.77 -31.69
C ARG A 129 -3.88 5.38 -31.99
N MET A 130 -3.42 4.24 -31.47
CA MET A 130 -2.01 3.80 -31.60
C MET A 130 -1.62 3.43 -33.03
N SER A 131 -2.58 3.11 -33.90
CA SER A 131 -2.35 2.92 -35.34
C SER A 131 -1.75 4.15 -36.04
N GLU A 132 -2.05 5.36 -35.56
CA GLU A 132 -1.56 6.63 -36.12
C GLU A 132 -0.23 7.10 -35.50
N ALA A 133 0.27 6.39 -34.48
CA ALA A 133 1.46 6.81 -33.73
C ALA A 133 2.79 6.37 -34.38
N VAL A 134 2.75 5.59 -35.46
CA VAL A 134 3.96 5.02 -36.12
C VAL A 134 4.94 6.12 -36.54
N ASP A 135 4.47 7.10 -37.30
CA ASP A 135 5.32 8.16 -37.86
C ASP A 135 5.82 9.15 -36.79
N PRO A 136 4.97 9.69 -35.88
CA PRO A 136 5.48 10.57 -34.83
C PRO A 136 6.43 9.85 -33.87
N LEU A 137 6.23 8.56 -33.61
CA LEU A 137 7.14 7.80 -32.75
C LEU A 137 8.50 7.60 -33.41
N ARG A 138 8.55 7.28 -34.71
CA ARG A 138 9.80 7.20 -35.47
C ARG A 138 10.54 8.53 -35.47
N ALA A 139 9.83 9.62 -35.80
CA ALA A 139 10.41 10.96 -35.80
C ALA A 139 10.97 11.35 -34.42
N LEU A 140 10.29 11.00 -33.33
CA LEU A 140 10.79 11.25 -31.98
C LEU A 140 12.11 10.51 -31.71
N ILE A 141 12.21 9.24 -32.10
CA ILE A 141 13.44 8.45 -31.92
C ILE A 141 14.58 8.98 -32.80
N ASP A 142 14.28 9.37 -34.03
CA ASP A 142 15.25 9.89 -34.99
C ASP A 142 15.82 11.25 -34.57
N LEU A 143 14.99 12.14 -34.03
CA LEU A 143 15.42 13.44 -33.50
C LEU A 143 16.16 13.35 -32.16
N THR A 144 16.09 12.21 -31.48
CA THR A 144 16.78 12.02 -30.21
C THR A 144 18.27 11.74 -30.44
N PRO A 145 19.18 12.45 -29.73
CA PRO A 145 20.61 12.20 -29.83
C PRO A 145 20.97 10.73 -29.59
N ASP A 146 21.98 10.22 -30.30
CA ASP A 146 22.38 8.81 -30.24
C ASP A 146 22.65 8.30 -28.81
N VAL A 147 23.24 9.16 -27.97
CA VAL A 147 23.58 8.88 -26.56
C VAL A 147 22.33 8.66 -25.71
N GLU A 148 21.25 9.40 -25.98
CA GLU A 148 20.00 9.35 -25.20
C GLU A 148 18.98 8.35 -25.77
N ARG A 149 19.21 7.87 -27.00
CA ARG A 149 18.21 7.07 -27.73
C ARG A 149 17.89 5.75 -27.04
N GLY A 150 18.87 5.09 -26.43
CA GLY A 150 18.64 3.83 -25.69
C GLY A 150 17.74 4.01 -24.47
N GLU A 151 17.93 5.10 -23.72
CA GLU A 151 17.10 5.45 -22.57
C GLU A 151 15.68 5.78 -22.99
N LEU A 152 15.52 6.58 -24.05
CA LEU A 152 14.21 6.88 -24.61
C LEU A 152 13.46 5.60 -25.02
N ILE A 153 14.11 4.72 -25.79
CA ILE A 153 13.50 3.46 -26.25
C ILE A 153 12.97 2.64 -25.07
N THR A 154 13.79 2.48 -24.03
CA THR A 154 13.42 1.73 -22.82
C THR A 154 12.22 2.36 -22.08
N ALA A 155 12.08 3.69 -22.15
CA ALA A 155 10.98 4.42 -21.51
C ALA A 155 9.66 4.42 -22.32
N LEU A 156 9.69 4.07 -23.62
CA LEU A 156 8.51 4.14 -24.49
C LEU A 156 7.27 3.38 -23.99
N PRO A 157 7.37 2.15 -23.45
CA PRO A 157 6.18 1.44 -22.96
C PRO A 157 5.48 2.19 -21.84
N ARG A 158 6.24 2.80 -20.93
CA ARG A 158 5.68 3.64 -19.85
C ARG A 158 5.10 4.94 -20.40
N PHE A 159 5.77 5.55 -21.38
CA PHE A 159 5.32 6.77 -22.03
C PHE A 159 3.97 6.58 -22.77
N LEU A 160 3.78 5.42 -23.40
CA LEU A 160 2.56 5.05 -24.12
C LEU A 160 1.50 4.37 -23.23
N GLY A 161 1.84 4.04 -21.98
CA GLY A 161 1.01 3.28 -21.05
C GLY A 161 -0.29 3.95 -20.60
N ARG A 162 -0.60 5.16 -21.10
CA ARG A 162 -1.92 5.78 -20.95
C ARG A 162 -2.98 5.19 -21.90
N SER A 163 -2.56 4.51 -22.96
CA SER A 163 -3.50 3.82 -23.84
C SER A 163 -4.11 2.60 -23.13
N THR A 164 -5.41 2.43 -23.27
CA THR A 164 -6.12 1.22 -22.82
C THR A 164 -6.01 0.09 -23.85
N ASP A 165 -5.59 0.37 -25.09
CA ASP A 165 -5.31 -0.67 -26.10
C ASP A 165 -3.85 -1.14 -26.00
N THR A 166 -3.61 -1.98 -25.00
CA THR A 166 -2.28 -2.52 -24.67
C THR A 166 -1.71 -3.40 -25.78
N ARG A 167 -2.57 -4.11 -26.52
CA ARG A 167 -2.16 -4.97 -27.64
C ARG A 167 -1.73 -4.16 -28.86
N GLN A 168 -2.49 -3.13 -29.23
CA GLN A 168 -2.09 -2.25 -30.34
C GLN A 168 -0.82 -1.47 -29.98
N THR A 169 -0.65 -1.08 -28.70
CA THR A 169 0.59 -0.46 -28.21
C THR A 169 1.80 -1.41 -28.37
N ALA A 170 1.66 -2.69 -28.01
CA ALA A 170 2.73 -3.67 -28.19
C ALA A 170 3.09 -3.87 -29.68
N GLN A 171 2.09 -3.97 -30.56
CA GLN A 171 2.30 -4.10 -32.00
C GLN A 171 2.97 -2.86 -32.62
N LEU A 172 2.62 -1.67 -32.15
CA LEU A 172 3.27 -0.42 -32.54
C LEU A 172 4.76 -0.45 -32.17
N LEU A 173 5.07 -0.86 -30.93
CA LEU A 173 6.45 -0.97 -30.46
C LEU A 173 7.25 -1.95 -31.32
N ASP A 174 6.72 -3.15 -31.61
CA ASP A 174 7.40 -4.10 -32.51
C ASP A 174 7.69 -3.47 -33.88
N LYS A 175 6.68 -2.84 -34.50
CA LYS A 175 6.79 -2.24 -35.83
C LYS A 175 7.79 -1.07 -35.89
N VAL A 176 7.87 -0.27 -34.83
CA VAL A 176 8.75 0.91 -34.77
C VAL A 176 10.16 0.54 -34.32
N LEU A 177 10.30 -0.43 -33.43
CA LEU A 177 11.58 -0.79 -32.82
C LEU A 177 12.36 -1.88 -33.59
N GLU A 178 11.73 -2.63 -34.48
CA GLU A 178 12.38 -3.65 -35.32
C GLU A 178 13.68 -3.18 -36.04
N PRO A 179 13.78 -1.97 -36.61
CA PRO A 179 15.05 -1.52 -37.20
C PRO A 179 16.19 -1.34 -36.17
N TYR A 180 15.84 -1.10 -34.91
CA TYR A 180 16.77 -0.83 -33.81
C TYR A 180 17.29 -2.12 -33.17
N THR A 181 16.61 -3.25 -33.33
CA THR A 181 17.12 -4.58 -32.93
C THR A 181 18.37 -4.97 -33.73
N ARG A 182 18.60 -4.36 -34.89
CA ARG A 182 19.78 -4.61 -35.73
C ARG A 182 20.98 -3.77 -35.34
N ARG A 183 20.80 -2.70 -34.55
CA ARG A 183 21.87 -1.78 -34.13
C ARG A 183 22.47 -2.26 -32.79
N PRO A 184 23.77 -2.60 -32.72
CA PRO A 184 24.36 -3.21 -31.52
C PRO A 184 24.09 -2.44 -30.23
N ALA A 185 24.25 -1.11 -30.23
CA ALA A 185 24.04 -0.27 -29.05
C ALA A 185 22.57 -0.14 -28.59
N LEU A 186 21.60 -0.45 -29.46
CA LEU A 186 20.17 -0.23 -29.21
C LEU A 186 19.38 -1.54 -29.18
N ARG A 187 20.02 -2.66 -29.49
CA ARG A 187 19.39 -3.98 -29.60
C ARG A 187 18.75 -4.41 -28.28
N ALA A 188 19.51 -4.41 -27.19
CA ALA A 188 18.99 -4.77 -25.87
C ALA A 188 17.88 -3.81 -25.40
N PRO A 189 18.04 -2.46 -25.44
CA PRO A 189 16.96 -1.52 -25.15
C PRO A 189 15.67 -1.77 -25.96
N ALA A 190 15.79 -2.05 -27.27
CA ALA A 190 14.66 -2.33 -28.13
C ALA A 190 13.90 -3.60 -27.70
N HIS A 191 14.60 -4.72 -27.48
CA HIS A 191 13.98 -5.95 -27.00
C HIS A 191 13.34 -5.80 -25.61
N VAL A 192 13.95 -5.03 -24.69
CA VAL A 192 13.36 -4.73 -23.39
C VAL A 192 12.05 -3.93 -23.54
N ALA A 193 12.04 -2.91 -24.39
CA ALA A 193 10.86 -2.08 -24.62
C ALA A 193 9.71 -2.87 -25.27
N MET A 194 10.01 -3.66 -26.31
CA MET A 194 9.05 -4.58 -26.94
C MET A 194 8.50 -5.59 -25.92
N GLY A 195 9.38 -6.19 -25.11
CA GLY A 195 8.99 -7.18 -24.10
C GLY A 195 8.06 -6.61 -23.02
N ARG A 196 8.33 -5.38 -22.55
CA ARG A 196 7.42 -4.65 -21.62
C ARG A 196 6.06 -4.34 -22.27
N GLY A 197 6.04 -4.01 -23.56
CA GLY A 197 4.81 -3.83 -24.32
C GLY A 197 3.95 -5.10 -24.31
N TRP A 198 4.55 -6.25 -24.66
CA TRP A 198 3.84 -7.53 -24.67
C TRP A 198 3.43 -8.02 -23.28
N LEU A 199 4.24 -7.78 -22.25
CA LEU A 199 3.87 -8.05 -20.87
C LEU A 199 2.60 -7.28 -20.47
N THR A 200 2.54 -5.97 -20.80
CA THR A 200 1.37 -5.12 -20.54
C THR A 200 0.15 -5.58 -21.34
N ALA A 201 0.36 -6.15 -22.53
CA ALA A 201 -0.70 -6.76 -23.35
C ALA A 201 -1.14 -8.16 -22.87
N GLY A 202 -0.55 -8.69 -21.79
CA GLY A 202 -0.85 -10.01 -21.23
C GLY A 202 -0.21 -11.19 -21.96
N ASP A 203 0.70 -10.95 -22.93
CA ASP A 203 1.42 -12.00 -23.64
C ASP A 203 2.79 -12.26 -22.98
N GLY A 204 2.76 -13.02 -21.88
CA GLY A 204 3.95 -13.35 -21.12
C GLY A 204 4.96 -14.23 -21.87
N ASP A 205 4.53 -14.99 -22.88
CA ASP A 205 5.41 -15.87 -23.66
C ASP A 205 6.28 -15.07 -24.63
N ARG A 206 5.69 -14.12 -25.35
CA ARG A 206 6.46 -13.17 -26.18
C ARG A 206 7.38 -12.30 -25.33
N ALA A 207 6.86 -11.79 -24.21
CA ALA A 207 7.65 -10.97 -23.29
C ALA A 207 8.87 -11.75 -22.74
N LEU A 208 8.70 -13.02 -22.38
CA LEU A 208 9.80 -13.87 -21.92
C LEU A 208 10.83 -14.15 -23.03
N ALA A 209 10.38 -14.40 -24.27
CA ALA A 209 11.28 -14.59 -25.40
C ALA A 209 12.13 -13.33 -25.66
N LEU A 210 11.51 -12.16 -25.64
CA LEU A 210 12.19 -10.86 -25.80
C LEU A 210 13.13 -10.56 -24.63
N ALA A 211 12.77 -10.93 -23.39
CA ALA A 211 13.65 -10.80 -22.24
C ALA A 211 14.92 -11.66 -22.37
N ARG A 212 14.80 -12.89 -22.89
CA ARG A 212 15.95 -13.77 -23.17
C ARG A 212 16.84 -13.21 -24.27
N GLN A 213 16.24 -12.66 -25.33
CA GLN A 213 16.99 -11.99 -26.39
C GLN A 213 17.76 -10.79 -25.83
N ALA A 214 17.09 -9.90 -25.10
CA ALA A 214 17.72 -8.76 -24.45
C ALA A 214 18.89 -9.16 -23.53
N GLN A 215 18.73 -10.24 -22.76
CA GLN A 215 19.82 -10.79 -21.94
C GLN A 215 20.99 -11.29 -22.78
N SER A 216 20.73 -11.96 -23.90
CA SER A 216 21.78 -12.45 -24.80
C SER A 216 22.51 -11.30 -25.49
N ASP A 217 21.81 -10.20 -25.78
CA ASP A 217 22.36 -9.05 -26.48
C ASP A 217 23.27 -8.19 -25.60
N ASP A 218 22.84 -7.96 -24.35
CA ASP A 218 23.64 -7.31 -23.33
C ASP A 218 23.39 -7.95 -21.96
N PRO A 219 24.18 -8.97 -21.59
CA PRO A 219 24.04 -9.65 -20.32
C PRO A 219 24.34 -8.77 -19.09
N ALA A 220 25.00 -7.63 -19.26
CA ALA A 220 25.33 -6.69 -18.19
C ALA A 220 24.28 -5.57 -18.04
N SER A 221 23.32 -5.47 -18.98
CA SER A 221 22.23 -4.50 -18.89
C SER A 221 21.18 -4.91 -17.85
N PRO A 222 20.75 -4.00 -16.96
CA PRO A 222 19.71 -4.30 -15.98
C PRO A 222 18.31 -4.47 -16.61
N GLY A 223 18.11 -4.00 -17.84
CA GLY A 223 16.79 -3.94 -18.47
C GLY A 223 16.11 -5.31 -18.62
N ALA A 224 16.86 -6.32 -19.04
CA ALA A 224 16.37 -7.69 -19.21
C ALA A 224 15.99 -8.32 -17.86
N ALA A 225 16.82 -8.12 -16.84
CA ALA A 225 16.57 -8.64 -15.50
C ALA A 225 15.38 -7.95 -14.81
N LEU A 226 15.19 -6.64 -14.99
CA LEU A 226 14.00 -5.94 -14.50
C LEU A 226 12.71 -6.43 -15.17
N LEU A 227 12.71 -6.60 -16.50
CA LEU A 227 11.58 -7.20 -17.20
C LEU A 227 11.31 -8.64 -16.72
N ALA A 228 12.36 -9.41 -16.46
CA ALA A 228 12.24 -10.75 -15.95
C ALA A 228 11.63 -10.82 -14.54
N ILE A 229 11.96 -9.87 -13.65
CA ILE A 229 11.32 -9.73 -12.33
C ILE A 229 9.81 -9.55 -12.48
N ASP A 230 9.37 -8.64 -13.37
CA ASP A 230 7.95 -8.38 -13.61
C ASP A 230 7.21 -9.61 -14.20
N LEU A 231 7.94 -10.49 -14.89
CA LEU A 231 7.40 -11.73 -15.48
C LEU A 231 7.26 -12.89 -14.47
N MET A 232 8.05 -12.92 -13.39
CA MET A 232 8.12 -14.06 -12.46
C MET A 232 6.77 -14.56 -11.95
N PRO A 233 5.77 -13.72 -11.59
CA PRO A 233 4.48 -14.20 -11.08
C PRO A 233 3.71 -15.08 -12.07
N SER A 234 3.89 -14.87 -13.38
CA SER A 234 3.21 -15.65 -14.42
C SER A 234 4.15 -16.59 -15.19
N LYS A 235 5.46 -16.33 -15.15
CA LYS A 235 6.50 -17.06 -15.88
C LYS A 235 7.71 -17.32 -14.96
N PRO A 236 7.67 -18.36 -14.11
CA PRO A 236 8.77 -18.67 -13.19
C PRO A 236 10.13 -18.86 -13.87
N GLN A 237 10.15 -19.28 -15.14
CA GLN A 237 11.38 -19.46 -15.92
C GLN A 237 12.15 -18.15 -16.16
N ALA A 238 11.51 -16.99 -15.97
CA ALA A 238 12.15 -15.68 -16.06
C ALA A 238 13.20 -15.47 -14.97
N GLU A 239 13.07 -16.14 -13.81
CA GLU A 239 13.99 -15.99 -12.68
C GLU A 239 15.45 -16.32 -13.02
N LYS A 240 15.67 -17.23 -13.99
CA LYS A 240 17.02 -17.52 -14.48
C LYS A 240 17.72 -16.28 -15.04
N ILE A 241 16.98 -15.39 -15.71
CA ILE A 241 17.52 -14.15 -16.27
C ILE A 241 18.00 -13.22 -15.14
N VAL A 242 17.22 -13.14 -14.05
CA VAL A 242 17.53 -12.32 -12.88
C VAL A 242 18.77 -12.83 -12.16
N THR A 243 18.81 -14.14 -11.88
CA THR A 243 19.94 -14.77 -11.17
C THR A 243 21.23 -14.74 -11.98
N ASP A 244 21.17 -14.98 -13.29
CA ASP A 244 22.32 -14.89 -14.19
C ASP A 244 22.88 -13.44 -14.26
N TYR A 245 22.04 -12.41 -14.13
CA TYR A 245 22.47 -11.02 -14.01
C TYR A 245 23.13 -10.75 -12.65
N LEU A 246 22.50 -11.19 -11.56
CA LEU A 246 22.97 -10.96 -10.18
C LEU A 246 24.26 -11.72 -9.82
N ALA A 247 24.60 -12.76 -10.58
CA ALA A 247 25.87 -13.49 -10.44
C ALA A 247 27.07 -12.74 -11.04
N ARG A 248 26.84 -11.66 -11.81
CA ARG A 248 27.91 -10.91 -12.48
C ARG A 248 28.54 -9.87 -11.53
N PRO A 249 29.86 -9.60 -11.67
CA PRO A 249 30.47 -8.45 -11.03
C PRO A 249 29.80 -7.15 -11.47
N GLY A 250 29.53 -6.24 -10.53
CA GLY A 250 28.89 -4.95 -10.81
C GLY A 250 27.36 -4.99 -10.96
N ALA A 251 26.71 -6.11 -10.62
CA ALA A 251 25.26 -6.18 -10.55
C ALA A 251 24.69 -5.12 -9.59
N LEU A 252 23.63 -4.43 -10.01
CA LEU A 252 23.06 -3.33 -9.22
C LEU A 252 22.37 -3.83 -7.95
N THR A 253 22.77 -3.29 -6.79
CA THR A 253 22.13 -3.55 -5.49
C THR A 253 20.64 -3.26 -5.51
N GLY A 254 20.23 -2.18 -6.20
CA GLY A 254 18.82 -1.84 -6.37
C GLY A 254 17.99 -2.91 -7.09
N LEU A 255 18.61 -3.64 -8.04
CA LEU A 255 17.95 -4.77 -8.72
C LEU A 255 17.84 -5.98 -7.80
N ARG A 256 18.88 -6.28 -7.01
CA ARG A 256 18.81 -7.33 -5.98
C ARG A 256 17.67 -7.05 -4.99
N LEU A 257 17.51 -5.79 -4.55
CA LEU A 257 16.40 -5.39 -3.68
C LEU A 257 15.02 -5.46 -4.37
N ALA A 258 14.93 -5.20 -5.68
CA ALA A 258 13.71 -5.42 -6.45
C ALA A 258 13.34 -6.91 -6.52
N TYR A 259 14.34 -7.78 -6.72
CA TYR A 259 14.16 -9.23 -6.72
C TYR A 259 13.74 -9.75 -5.35
N VAL A 260 14.30 -9.24 -4.25
CA VAL A 260 13.84 -9.52 -2.87
C VAL A 260 12.34 -9.22 -2.72
N ARG A 261 11.89 -8.03 -3.16
CA ARG A 261 10.47 -7.67 -3.08
C ARG A 261 9.58 -8.64 -3.87
N ALA A 262 10.01 -9.03 -5.08
CA ALA A 262 9.28 -10.00 -5.88
C ALA A 262 9.19 -11.38 -5.19
N LEU A 263 10.30 -11.87 -4.63
CA LEU A 263 10.32 -13.12 -3.85
C LEU A 263 9.39 -13.05 -2.63
N THR A 264 9.39 -11.94 -1.90
CA THR A 264 8.49 -11.71 -0.76
C THR A 264 7.02 -11.71 -1.19
N SER A 265 6.67 -11.04 -2.30
CA SER A 265 5.30 -11.06 -2.85
C SER A 265 4.86 -12.45 -3.31
N LEU A 266 5.81 -13.29 -3.74
CA LEU A 266 5.59 -14.70 -4.08
C LEU A 266 5.64 -15.63 -2.84
N GLN A 267 5.73 -15.09 -1.64
CA GLN A 267 5.88 -15.82 -0.36
C GLN A 267 7.11 -16.75 -0.29
N ARG A 268 8.12 -16.49 -1.12
CA ARG A 268 9.41 -17.20 -1.12
C ARG A 268 10.39 -16.56 -0.13
N TYR A 269 9.97 -16.50 1.14
CA TYR A 269 10.72 -15.81 2.19
C TYR A 269 12.17 -16.32 2.39
N PRO A 270 12.47 -17.63 2.35
CA PRO A 270 13.84 -18.12 2.48
C PRO A 270 14.78 -17.59 1.39
N ASP A 271 14.29 -17.51 0.15
CA ASP A 271 15.06 -17.00 -0.99
C ASP A 271 15.29 -15.49 -0.87
N ALA A 272 14.25 -14.75 -0.44
CA ALA A 272 14.34 -13.31 -0.18
C ALA A 272 15.38 -12.99 0.91
N VAL A 273 15.40 -13.80 1.98
CA VAL A 273 16.40 -13.70 3.06
C VAL A 273 17.82 -13.93 2.52
N ALA A 274 18.05 -14.97 1.72
CA ALA A 274 19.38 -15.25 1.16
C ALA A 274 19.91 -14.08 0.29
N GLN A 275 19.01 -13.42 -0.46
CA GLN A 275 19.37 -12.23 -1.23
C GLN A 275 19.66 -11.02 -0.34
N LEU A 276 18.89 -10.80 0.73
CA LEU A 276 19.14 -9.71 1.69
C LEU A 276 20.44 -9.92 2.49
N GLU A 277 20.75 -11.15 2.91
CA GLU A 277 22.03 -11.49 3.55
C GLU A 277 23.21 -11.18 2.63
N THR A 278 23.03 -11.33 1.32
CA THR A 278 24.04 -10.91 0.34
C THR A 278 24.17 -9.39 0.29
N VAL A 279 23.05 -8.66 0.25
CA VAL A 279 23.06 -7.18 0.30
C VAL A 279 23.76 -6.68 1.56
N THR A 280 23.41 -7.18 2.74
CA THR A 280 23.97 -6.69 4.01
C THR A 280 25.45 -7.02 4.18
N ARG A 281 25.94 -8.10 3.54
CA ARG A 281 27.37 -8.45 3.51
C ARG A 281 28.17 -7.59 2.53
N GLU A 282 27.63 -7.31 1.34
CA GLU A 282 28.28 -6.51 0.31
C GLU A 282 28.20 -5.00 0.59
N HIS A 283 27.11 -4.57 1.23
CA HIS A 283 26.78 -3.18 1.53
C HIS A 283 26.35 -3.01 2.99
N PRO A 284 27.25 -3.22 3.95
CA PRO A 284 26.94 -3.10 5.38
C PRO A 284 26.51 -1.68 5.79
N GLU A 285 26.82 -0.67 4.98
CA GLU A 285 26.43 0.74 5.18
C GLU A 285 24.94 1.01 4.94
N LEU A 286 24.22 0.12 4.25
CA LEU A 286 22.81 0.31 3.92
C LEU A 286 21.92 -0.19 5.07
N ALA A 287 21.27 0.75 5.77
CA ALA A 287 20.35 0.41 6.85
C ALA A 287 19.05 -0.30 6.38
N PRO A 288 18.30 0.16 5.35
CA PRO A 288 16.99 -0.41 5.02
C PRO A 288 16.92 -1.93 4.77
N PRO A 289 17.94 -2.58 4.15
CA PRO A 289 18.01 -4.04 4.05
C PRO A 289 17.90 -4.77 5.39
N TYR A 290 18.48 -4.25 6.48
CA TYR A 290 18.43 -4.87 7.81
C TYR A 290 17.02 -4.88 8.41
N LEU A 291 16.25 -3.81 8.20
CA LEU A 291 14.84 -3.76 8.62
C LEU A 291 14.02 -4.85 7.93
N SER A 292 14.19 -4.99 6.61
CA SER A 292 13.50 -6.01 5.82
C SER A 292 13.94 -7.43 6.21
N LEU A 293 15.24 -7.63 6.44
CA LEU A 293 15.81 -8.89 6.87
C LEU A 293 15.28 -9.32 8.25
N GLY A 294 15.22 -8.36 9.19
CA GLY A 294 14.63 -8.55 10.51
C GLY A 294 13.18 -9.00 10.44
N ALA A 295 12.36 -8.30 9.67
CA ALA A 295 10.95 -8.65 9.47
C ALA A 295 10.77 -10.08 8.90
N LEU A 296 11.55 -10.43 7.88
CA LEU A 296 11.47 -11.76 7.24
C LEU A 296 11.97 -12.89 8.15
N TYR A 297 13.00 -12.66 8.94
CA TYR A 297 13.43 -13.65 9.94
C TYR A 297 12.37 -13.89 11.01
N LEU A 298 11.72 -12.83 11.50
CA LEU A 298 10.63 -12.97 12.47
C LEU A 298 9.45 -13.77 11.90
N GLU A 299 9.10 -13.54 10.64
CA GLU A 299 8.08 -14.32 9.92
C GLU A 299 8.45 -15.80 9.83
N LEU A 300 9.73 -16.08 9.55
CA LEU A 300 10.29 -17.44 9.51
C LEU A 300 10.55 -18.07 10.90
N ARG A 301 10.05 -17.47 11.98
CA ARG A 301 10.30 -17.91 13.38
C ARG A 301 11.78 -17.94 13.79
N ARG A 302 12.67 -17.27 13.03
CA ARG A 302 14.11 -17.13 13.30
C ARG A 302 14.35 -15.91 14.20
N THR A 303 13.85 -15.99 15.43
CA THR A 303 13.73 -14.82 16.32
C THR A 303 15.05 -14.16 16.66
N GLU A 304 16.10 -14.93 16.94
CA GLU A 304 17.41 -14.38 17.32
C GLU A 304 18.05 -13.60 16.16
N GLN A 305 18.01 -14.16 14.94
CA GLN A 305 18.51 -13.49 13.75
C GLN A 305 17.67 -12.26 13.41
N GLY A 306 16.34 -12.36 13.56
CA GLY A 306 15.42 -11.24 13.36
C GLY A 306 15.71 -10.07 14.29
N ASP A 307 15.82 -10.34 15.59
CA ASP A 307 16.14 -9.33 16.59
C ASP A 307 17.52 -8.71 16.34
N ALA A 308 18.54 -9.52 16.01
CA ALA A 308 19.88 -9.02 15.69
C ALA A 308 19.89 -8.07 14.50
N ALA A 309 19.19 -8.41 13.41
CA ALA A 309 19.08 -7.55 12.24
C ALA A 309 18.34 -6.24 12.55
N LEU A 310 17.24 -6.29 13.32
CA LEU A 310 16.49 -5.10 13.74
C LEU A 310 17.30 -4.20 14.67
N LEU A 311 18.07 -4.78 15.61
CA LEU A 311 18.95 -4.02 16.49
C LEU A 311 20.03 -3.29 15.70
N HIS A 312 20.65 -3.97 14.73
CA HIS A 312 21.64 -3.35 13.86
C HIS A 312 21.05 -2.19 13.05
N TYR A 313 19.85 -2.38 12.49
CA TYR A 313 19.11 -1.30 11.83
C TYR A 313 18.89 -0.09 12.75
N VAL A 314 18.42 -0.33 13.98
CA VAL A 314 18.17 0.72 14.98
C VAL A 314 19.47 1.49 15.29
N GLU A 315 20.57 0.78 15.53
CA GLU A 315 21.88 1.39 15.82
C GLU A 315 22.34 2.30 14.67
N MET A 316 22.24 1.82 13.43
CA MET A 316 22.62 2.58 12.24
C MET A 316 21.80 3.85 12.08
N VAL A 317 20.47 3.74 12.16
CA VAL A 317 19.59 4.90 11.95
C VAL A 317 19.71 5.90 13.10
N GLN A 318 19.90 5.44 14.34
CA GLN A 318 20.16 6.33 15.47
C GLN A 318 21.49 7.08 15.30
N ALA A 319 22.55 6.41 14.85
CA ALA A 319 23.82 7.06 14.54
C ALA A 319 23.65 8.11 13.44
N GLN A 320 22.97 7.77 12.34
CA GLN A 320 22.65 8.71 11.25
C GLN A 320 21.85 9.93 11.73
N ARG A 321 20.86 9.73 12.63
CA ARG A 321 20.10 10.84 13.22
C ARG A 321 20.99 11.73 14.09
N ALA A 322 21.89 11.15 14.89
CA ALA A 322 22.81 11.91 15.72
C ALA A 322 23.84 12.71 14.90
N ASP A 323 24.31 12.15 13.78
CA ASP A 323 25.17 12.85 12.82
C ASP A 323 24.41 13.99 12.13
N ALA A 324 23.19 13.74 11.65
CA ALA A 324 22.35 14.75 11.01
C ALA A 324 22.00 15.91 11.97
N ALA A 325 21.69 15.61 13.23
CA ALA A 325 21.43 16.63 14.25
C ALA A 325 22.66 17.50 14.54
N ARG A 326 23.86 16.90 14.61
CA ARG A 326 25.12 17.65 14.75
C ARG A 326 25.41 18.53 13.54
N ALA A 327 25.19 18.00 12.33
CA ALA A 327 25.33 18.79 11.10
C ALA A 327 24.36 19.97 11.06
N ALA A 328 23.08 19.75 11.41
CA ALA A 328 22.08 20.80 11.50
C ALA A 328 22.45 21.90 12.52
N ALA A 329 22.92 21.50 13.71
CA ALA A 329 23.37 22.44 14.74
C ALA A 329 24.57 23.28 14.26
N SER A 330 25.51 22.66 13.54
CA SER A 330 26.66 23.37 12.97
C SER A 330 26.27 24.37 11.87
N ALA A 331 25.32 24.00 10.99
CA ALA A 331 24.81 24.87 9.93
C ALA A 331 23.99 26.04 10.48
N ALA A 332 23.19 25.79 11.54
CA ALA A 332 22.46 26.83 12.24
C ALA A 332 23.41 27.84 12.92
N ALA A 333 24.54 27.37 13.46
CA ALA A 333 25.56 28.23 14.05
C ALA A 333 26.34 29.06 13.00
N SER A 334 26.43 28.61 11.75
CA SER A 334 27.18 29.29 10.68
C SER A 334 26.38 30.29 9.84
N ALA A 335 25.17 30.68 10.27
CA ALA A 335 24.24 31.58 9.55
C ALA A 335 23.90 31.15 8.10
N ALA A 336 24.05 29.86 7.77
CA ALA A 336 23.77 29.32 6.45
C ALA A 336 22.32 28.79 6.36
N SER A 337 21.42 29.71 5.97
CA SER A 337 20.09 29.56 5.34
C SER A 337 19.16 28.38 5.70
N ALA A 338 17.93 28.74 6.10
CA ALA A 338 16.74 27.89 6.32
C ALA A 338 16.49 26.71 5.34
N PRO A 339 16.76 26.78 4.02
CA PRO A 339 16.60 25.63 3.11
C PRO A 339 17.39 24.37 3.48
N ALA A 340 18.55 24.49 4.13
CA ALA A 340 19.31 23.31 4.57
C ALA A 340 18.61 22.55 5.70
N ALA A 341 17.88 23.27 6.57
CA ALA A 341 17.12 22.67 7.66
C ALA A 341 15.87 21.94 7.13
N GLU A 342 15.18 22.49 6.13
CA GLU A 342 14.01 21.86 5.51
C GLU A 342 14.37 20.54 4.78
N GLU A 343 15.49 20.52 4.05
CA GLU A 343 15.96 19.32 3.34
C GLU A 343 16.36 18.19 4.33
N LEU A 344 16.99 18.54 5.45
CA LEU A 344 17.30 17.59 6.53
C LEU A 344 16.03 17.03 7.18
N THR A 345 14.99 17.85 7.41
CA THR A 345 13.71 17.35 7.95
C THR A 345 12.98 16.40 7.00
N ALA A 346 13.04 16.63 5.68
CA ALA A 346 12.41 15.75 4.69
C ALA A 346 13.07 14.36 4.61
N THR A 347 14.37 14.25 4.91
CA THR A 347 15.09 12.97 4.98
C THR A 347 14.86 12.20 6.28
N ALA A 348 14.42 12.88 7.35
CA ALA A 348 14.19 12.28 8.66
C ALA A 348 12.88 11.48 8.73
N GLU A 349 11.82 11.87 8.00
CA GLU A 349 10.51 11.22 8.11
C GLU A 349 10.52 9.72 7.74
N PRO A 350 11.15 9.26 6.64
CA PRO A 350 11.21 7.83 6.31
C PRO A 350 12.06 7.02 7.31
N ALA A 351 13.13 7.62 7.84
CA ALA A 351 13.98 7.01 8.86
C ALA A 351 13.24 6.83 10.19
N ASP A 352 12.42 7.82 10.56
CA ASP A 352 11.61 7.79 11.78
C ASP A 352 10.50 6.74 11.69
N GLN A 353 9.86 6.60 10.53
CA GLN A 353 8.88 5.54 10.30
C GLN A 353 9.51 4.14 10.40
N GLY A 354 10.70 3.96 9.82
CA GLY A 354 11.40 2.68 9.90
C GLY A 354 11.86 2.33 11.32
N LEU A 355 12.33 3.30 12.11
CA LEU A 355 12.64 3.10 13.54
C LEU A 355 11.42 2.66 14.34
N VAL A 356 10.28 3.32 14.13
CA VAL A 356 9.02 2.94 14.79
C VAL A 356 8.63 1.51 14.44
N GLN A 357 8.74 1.12 13.16
CA GLN A 357 8.50 -0.25 12.73
C GLN A 357 9.45 -1.25 13.42
N ALA A 358 10.74 -0.94 13.49
CA ALA A 358 11.73 -1.79 14.16
C ALA A 358 11.41 -1.98 15.64
N TYR A 359 11.06 -0.90 16.37
CA TYR A 359 10.69 -0.98 17.78
C TYR A 359 9.43 -1.80 18.01
N LEU A 360 8.41 -1.65 17.16
CA LEU A 360 7.19 -2.47 17.25
C LEU A 360 7.50 -3.96 17.03
N MET A 361 8.34 -4.28 16.04
CA MET A 361 8.75 -5.66 15.78
C MET A 361 9.58 -6.26 16.92
N LEU A 362 10.55 -5.51 17.46
CA LEU A 362 11.35 -5.91 18.62
C LEU A 362 10.49 -6.09 19.88
N ALA A 363 9.51 -5.21 20.10
CA ALA A 363 8.57 -5.32 21.21
C ALA A 363 7.72 -6.59 21.10
N GLN A 364 7.15 -6.85 19.92
CA GLN A 364 6.34 -8.03 19.66
C GLN A 364 7.18 -9.32 19.79
N SER A 365 8.43 -9.26 19.33
CA SER A 365 9.39 -10.35 19.45
C SER A 365 9.71 -10.68 20.91
N ALA A 366 9.99 -9.65 21.72
CA ALA A 366 10.22 -9.79 23.15
C ALA A 366 8.98 -10.30 23.91
N GLU A 367 7.79 -9.81 23.56
CA GLU A 367 6.51 -10.23 24.15
C GLU A 367 6.24 -11.72 23.89
N ARG A 368 6.45 -12.20 22.66
CA ARG A 368 6.29 -13.64 22.32
C ARG A 368 7.24 -14.54 23.11
N ARG A 369 8.41 -14.03 23.50
CA ARG A 369 9.39 -14.74 24.35
C ARG A 369 9.10 -14.60 25.84
N GLY A 370 8.02 -13.91 26.23
CA GLY A 370 7.68 -13.62 27.63
C GLY A 370 8.58 -12.56 28.28
N ASN A 371 9.47 -11.91 27.53
CA ASN A 371 10.31 -10.83 28.05
C ASN A 371 9.57 -9.49 27.99
N PHE A 372 8.60 -9.35 28.88
CA PHE A 372 7.73 -8.19 28.93
C PHE A 372 8.46 -6.89 29.29
N ALA A 373 9.54 -6.96 30.06
CA ALA A 373 10.35 -5.79 30.40
C ALA A 373 11.04 -5.21 29.15
N ALA A 374 11.63 -6.07 28.32
CA ALA A 374 12.21 -5.63 27.06
C ALA A 374 11.14 -5.12 26.09
N ALA A 375 9.97 -5.76 26.04
CA ALA A 375 8.86 -5.32 25.20
C ALA A 375 8.40 -3.90 25.57
N ASP A 376 8.18 -3.61 26.86
CA ASP A 376 7.84 -2.27 27.33
C ASP A 376 8.93 -1.25 27.02
N ALA A 377 10.21 -1.62 27.21
CA ALA A 377 11.34 -0.74 26.94
C ALA A 377 11.42 -0.34 25.45
N TRP A 378 11.09 -1.22 24.51
CA TRP A 378 11.03 -0.88 23.09
C TRP A 378 9.85 0.03 22.77
N LEU A 379 8.67 -0.26 23.30
CA LEU A 379 7.48 0.57 23.10
C LEU A 379 7.66 1.97 23.69
N ALA A 380 8.34 2.10 24.82
CA ALA A 380 8.64 3.38 25.46
C ALA A 380 9.54 4.30 24.61
N ARG A 381 10.25 3.76 23.61
CA ARG A 381 11.06 4.56 22.66
C ARG A 381 10.25 5.17 21.52
N ILE A 382 8.98 4.77 21.37
CA ILE A 382 8.10 5.28 20.32
C ILE A 382 7.45 6.58 20.82
N ASP A 383 8.05 7.71 20.45
CA ASP A 383 7.50 9.04 20.68
C ASP A 383 6.81 9.57 19.42
N ASP A 384 5.62 9.02 19.12
CA ASP A 384 4.75 9.50 18.04
C ASP A 384 3.37 9.85 18.61
N PRO A 385 3.03 11.15 18.73
CA PRO A 385 1.73 11.57 19.23
C PRO A 385 0.54 11.05 18.42
N ARG A 386 0.72 10.70 17.14
CA ARG A 386 -0.33 10.13 16.28
C ARG A 386 -0.62 8.67 16.62
N ARG A 387 0.35 7.97 17.23
CA ARG A 387 0.28 6.56 17.65
C ARG A 387 0.24 6.38 19.16
N ALA A 388 0.15 7.48 19.93
CA ALA A 388 0.23 7.44 21.38
C ALA A 388 -0.77 6.44 22.00
N LEU A 389 -2.02 6.44 21.54
CA LEU A 389 -3.02 5.49 22.04
C LEU A 389 -2.67 4.04 21.70
N GLU A 390 -2.24 3.75 20.47
CA GLU A 390 -1.83 2.40 20.04
C GLU A 390 -0.68 1.88 20.92
N VAL A 391 0.37 2.70 21.09
CA VAL A 391 1.56 2.35 21.88
C VAL A 391 1.21 2.15 23.35
N GLN A 392 0.50 3.10 23.96
CA GLN A 392 0.13 2.97 25.38
C GLN A 392 -0.84 1.80 25.62
N THR A 393 -1.73 1.48 24.68
CA THR A 393 -2.60 0.30 24.78
C THR A 393 -1.78 -0.99 24.79
N ARG A 394 -0.80 -1.13 23.89
CA ARG A 394 0.10 -2.30 23.89
C ARG A 394 0.91 -2.44 25.19
N ARG A 395 1.45 -1.32 25.69
CA ARG A 395 2.16 -1.28 26.98
C ARG A 395 1.23 -1.66 28.13
N ALA A 396 0.00 -1.15 28.12
CA ALA A 396 -1.03 -1.48 29.10
C ALA A 396 -1.41 -2.97 29.04
N SER A 397 -1.58 -3.57 27.86
CA SER A 397 -1.79 -5.03 27.72
C SER A 397 -0.65 -5.83 28.35
N ILE A 398 0.60 -5.41 28.14
CA ILE A 398 1.78 -6.06 28.73
C ILE A 398 1.75 -5.98 30.26
N LEU A 399 1.46 -4.80 30.83
CA LEU A 399 1.32 -4.62 32.27
C LEU A 399 0.16 -5.41 32.84
N ALA A 400 -0.97 -5.44 32.14
CA ALA A 400 -2.16 -6.16 32.58
C ALA A 400 -1.90 -7.67 32.68
N ARG A 401 -1.20 -8.25 31.69
CA ARG A 401 -0.78 -9.67 31.72
C ARG A 401 0.17 -10.01 32.87
N GLN A 402 0.86 -9.01 33.43
CA GLN A 402 1.67 -9.14 34.66
C GLN A 402 0.84 -8.95 35.95
N GLY A 403 -0.47 -8.74 35.84
CA GLY A 403 -1.35 -8.42 36.97
C GLY A 403 -1.32 -6.95 37.41
N ARG A 404 -0.56 -6.08 36.73
CA ARG A 404 -0.39 -4.66 37.08
C ARG A 404 -1.50 -3.80 36.47
N ILE A 405 -2.75 -4.13 36.82
CA ILE A 405 -3.95 -3.55 36.20
C ILE A 405 -4.06 -2.03 36.41
N ALA A 406 -3.76 -1.54 37.61
CA ALA A 406 -3.85 -0.12 37.92
C ALA A 406 -2.89 0.72 37.04
N GLU A 407 -1.67 0.22 36.86
CA GLU A 407 -0.65 0.87 36.02
C GLU A 407 -1.01 0.79 34.54
N ALA A 408 -1.55 -0.35 34.10
CA ALA A 408 -2.05 -0.51 32.74
C ALA A 408 -3.12 0.54 32.39
N ARG A 409 -4.10 0.73 33.28
CA ARG A 409 -5.15 1.74 33.11
C ARG A 409 -4.57 3.16 33.11
N ALA A 410 -3.67 3.45 34.04
CA ALA A 410 -3.04 4.76 34.15
C ALA A 410 -2.28 5.16 32.87
N LEU A 411 -1.62 4.22 32.18
CA LEU A 411 -0.95 4.50 30.90
C LEU A 411 -1.93 4.97 29.82
N ILE A 412 -3.08 4.30 29.71
CA ILE A 412 -4.10 4.68 28.72
C ILE A 412 -4.77 6.00 29.12
N ASP A 413 -5.04 6.21 30.42
CA ASP A 413 -5.65 7.44 30.93
C ASP A 413 -4.83 8.70 30.63
N GLN A 414 -3.50 8.59 30.64
CA GLN A 414 -2.56 9.69 30.36
C GLN A 414 -2.53 10.11 28.89
N VAL A 415 -3.11 9.32 27.97
CA VAL A 415 -3.15 9.68 26.54
C VAL A 415 -4.09 10.88 26.36
N PRO A 416 -3.60 11.99 25.77
CA PRO A 416 -4.41 13.20 25.62
C PRO A 416 -5.53 13.01 24.60
N GLU A 417 -6.74 13.47 24.95
CA GLU A 417 -7.90 13.52 24.06
C GLU A 417 -7.83 14.79 23.20
N ARG A 418 -7.35 14.68 21.95
CA ARG A 418 -7.11 15.82 21.04
C ARG A 418 -8.22 16.02 20.02
N LYS A 419 -8.87 14.94 19.59
CA LYS A 419 -9.91 14.93 18.57
C LYS A 419 -11.25 14.44 19.14
N PRO A 420 -12.37 14.86 18.53
CA PRO A 420 -13.65 14.19 18.73
C PRO A 420 -13.49 12.69 18.40
N GLY A 421 -13.77 11.83 19.38
CA GLY A 421 -13.58 10.37 19.28
C GLY A 421 -12.39 9.81 20.07
N ASP A 422 -11.39 10.60 20.46
CA ASP A 422 -10.24 10.08 21.22
C ASP A 422 -10.66 9.54 22.59
N ALA A 423 -11.60 10.23 23.24
CA ALA A 423 -12.25 9.79 24.47
C ALA A 423 -12.86 8.39 24.37
N ARG A 424 -13.64 8.17 23.30
CA ARG A 424 -14.28 6.90 22.99
C ARG A 424 -13.23 5.81 22.75
N ALA A 425 -12.24 6.10 21.92
CA ALA A 425 -11.16 5.17 21.61
C ALA A 425 -10.35 4.79 22.86
N LYS A 426 -10.10 5.74 23.77
CA LYS A 426 -9.41 5.50 25.04
C LYS A 426 -10.16 4.53 25.95
N LEU A 427 -11.49 4.70 26.06
CA LEU A 427 -12.34 3.82 26.86
C LEU A 427 -12.43 2.40 26.27
N LEU A 428 -12.57 2.28 24.95
CA LEU A 428 -12.50 0.99 24.25
C LEU A 428 -11.16 0.29 24.47
N ALA A 429 -10.05 1.03 24.40
CA ALA A 429 -8.72 0.48 24.67
C ALA A 429 -8.60 -0.04 26.10
N GLN A 430 -9.11 0.70 27.10
CA GLN A 430 -9.12 0.23 28.50
C GLN A 430 -9.95 -1.04 28.66
N ALA A 431 -11.17 -1.05 28.11
CA ALA A 431 -12.04 -2.22 28.16
C ALA A 431 -11.38 -3.44 27.52
N SER A 432 -10.75 -3.27 26.34
CA SER A 432 -10.02 -4.34 25.66
C SER A 432 -8.87 -4.89 26.51
N VAL A 433 -8.05 -4.03 27.12
CA VAL A 433 -6.94 -4.48 27.98
C VAL A 433 -7.43 -5.29 29.17
N LEU A 434 -8.55 -4.88 29.79
CA LEU A 434 -9.15 -5.58 30.92
C LEU A 434 -9.76 -6.91 30.49
N ARG A 435 -10.41 -6.93 29.32
CA ARG A 435 -10.99 -8.12 28.69
C ARG A 435 -9.94 -9.19 28.42
N ASP A 436 -8.78 -8.80 27.90
CA ASP A 436 -7.66 -9.70 27.56
C ASP A 436 -7.15 -10.50 28.77
N VAL A 437 -7.30 -9.94 29.98
CA VAL A 437 -6.91 -10.59 31.25
C VAL A 437 -8.11 -11.04 32.07
N LYS A 438 -9.26 -11.22 31.40
CA LYS A 438 -10.51 -11.74 31.98
C LYS A 438 -11.02 -10.95 33.20
N ARG A 439 -10.69 -9.66 33.29
CA ARG A 439 -11.22 -8.72 34.31
C ARG A 439 -12.59 -8.19 33.86
N TRP A 440 -13.56 -9.10 33.73
CA TRP A 440 -14.87 -8.82 33.16
C TRP A 440 -15.62 -7.70 33.88
N GLN A 441 -15.56 -7.67 35.21
CA GLN A 441 -16.22 -6.63 36.01
C GLN A 441 -15.64 -5.24 35.73
N ASP A 442 -14.32 -5.10 35.78
CA ASP A 442 -13.65 -3.83 35.50
C ASP A 442 -13.93 -3.35 34.06
N ALA A 443 -13.89 -4.26 33.08
CA ALA A 443 -14.19 -3.94 31.69
C ALA A 443 -15.63 -3.46 31.53
N PHE A 444 -16.56 -4.16 32.17
CA PHE A 444 -17.97 -3.78 32.23
C PHE A 444 -18.16 -2.37 32.84
N ASP A 445 -17.50 -2.05 33.95
CA ASP A 445 -17.63 -0.76 34.63
C ASP A 445 -17.05 0.40 33.80
N VAL A 446 -15.95 0.16 33.08
CA VAL A 446 -15.38 1.11 32.11
C VAL A 446 -16.37 1.38 30.98
N LEU A 447 -16.96 0.33 30.40
CA LEU A 447 -17.95 0.45 29.32
C LEU A 447 -19.25 1.09 29.80
N ALA A 448 -19.69 0.82 31.03
CA ALA A 448 -20.84 1.49 31.64
C ALA A 448 -20.60 3.01 31.74
N SER A 449 -19.40 3.41 32.18
CA SER A 449 -18.99 4.81 32.22
C SER A 449 -18.90 5.42 30.80
N ALA A 450 -18.46 4.63 29.82
CA ALA A 450 -18.43 5.04 28.42
C ALA A 450 -19.83 5.28 27.86
N ASN A 451 -20.78 4.40 28.12
CA ASN A 451 -22.18 4.53 27.70
C ASN A 451 -22.92 5.68 28.40
N GLN A 452 -22.47 6.14 29.57
CA GLN A 452 -22.98 7.39 30.14
C GLN A 452 -22.50 8.62 29.36
N ARG A 453 -21.27 8.59 28.82
CA ARG A 453 -20.68 9.68 28.03
C ARG A 453 -21.14 9.65 26.56
N PHE A 454 -21.41 8.46 26.03
CA PHE A 454 -21.79 8.20 24.64
C PHE A 454 -23.02 7.28 24.57
N PRO A 455 -24.21 7.78 24.97
CA PRO A 455 -25.40 6.94 25.21
C PRO A 455 -26.01 6.28 23.97
N ASP A 456 -25.71 6.81 22.78
CA ASP A 456 -26.24 6.30 21.51
C ASP A 456 -25.16 5.60 20.67
N ASP A 457 -24.01 5.27 21.26
CA ASP A 457 -22.92 4.57 20.58
C ASP A 457 -23.14 3.06 20.64
N THR A 458 -23.60 2.48 19.53
CA THR A 458 -23.98 1.07 19.44
C THR A 458 -22.83 0.12 19.74
N ASP A 459 -21.61 0.42 19.31
CA ASP A 459 -20.47 -0.47 19.57
C ASP A 459 -20.15 -0.52 21.08
N LEU A 460 -20.29 0.59 21.80
CA LEU A 460 -20.08 0.62 23.25
C LEU A 460 -21.20 -0.12 24.01
N LEU A 461 -22.45 -0.03 23.53
CA LEU A 461 -23.57 -0.81 24.06
C LEU A 461 -23.33 -2.31 23.86
N TYR A 462 -22.92 -2.70 22.65
CA TYR A 462 -22.59 -4.08 22.30
C TYR A 462 -21.46 -4.64 23.17
N GLU A 463 -20.32 -3.94 23.24
CA GLU A 463 -19.18 -4.37 24.06
C GLU A 463 -19.56 -4.50 25.54
N GLN A 464 -20.36 -3.58 26.09
CA GLN A 464 -20.84 -3.69 27.48
C GLN A 464 -21.74 -4.92 27.65
N ALA A 465 -22.61 -5.20 26.68
CA ALA A 465 -23.49 -6.36 26.71
C ALA A 465 -22.68 -7.67 26.70
N MET A 466 -21.58 -7.74 25.94
CA MET A 466 -20.70 -8.91 25.94
C MET A 466 -20.01 -9.10 27.29
N MET A 467 -19.63 -8.01 27.98
CA MET A 467 -19.11 -8.14 29.35
C MET A 467 -20.20 -8.56 30.34
N ALA A 468 -21.44 -8.08 30.17
CA ALA A 468 -22.58 -8.50 30.97
C ALA A 468 -22.85 -10.01 30.81
N GLU A 469 -22.73 -10.55 29.59
CA GLU A 469 -22.81 -11.99 29.32
C GLU A 469 -21.74 -12.77 30.11
N LYS A 470 -20.47 -12.36 30.03
CA LYS A 470 -19.37 -13.01 30.77
C LYS A 470 -19.55 -12.96 32.30
N LEU A 471 -20.34 -12.01 32.80
CA LEU A 471 -20.71 -11.87 34.21
C LEU A 471 -22.02 -12.59 34.58
N GLY A 472 -22.71 -13.22 33.62
CA GLY A 472 -24.02 -13.85 33.82
C GLY A 472 -25.16 -12.84 34.05
N ARG A 473 -24.97 -11.56 33.73
CA ARG A 473 -25.95 -10.47 33.90
C ARG A 473 -26.85 -10.36 32.68
N TYR A 474 -27.63 -11.40 32.43
CA TYR A 474 -28.36 -11.54 31.17
C TYR A 474 -29.46 -10.50 30.95
N ASP A 475 -30.13 -10.03 32.01
CA ASP A 475 -31.15 -8.98 31.91
C ASP A 475 -30.54 -7.66 31.43
N GLU A 476 -29.31 -7.38 31.87
CA GLU A 476 -28.57 -6.20 31.46
C GLU A 476 -28.03 -6.32 30.04
N MET A 477 -27.49 -7.48 29.68
CA MET A 477 -27.09 -7.81 28.31
C MET A 477 -28.26 -7.59 27.35
N GLU A 478 -29.44 -8.13 27.65
CA GLU A 478 -30.63 -7.98 26.82
C GLU A 478 -31.06 -6.52 26.70
N ARG A 479 -31.12 -5.77 27.81
CA ARG A 479 -31.46 -4.34 27.78
C ARG A 479 -30.51 -3.56 26.88
N LEU A 480 -29.21 -3.82 26.95
CA LEU A 480 -28.19 -3.17 26.15
C LEU A 480 -28.32 -3.53 24.66
N LEU A 481 -28.45 -4.82 24.32
CA LEU A 481 -28.60 -5.27 22.93
C LEU A 481 -29.91 -4.82 22.29
N ARG A 482 -31.02 -4.78 23.05
CA ARG A 482 -32.27 -4.21 22.52
C ARG A 482 -32.12 -2.72 22.23
N ARG A 483 -31.43 -1.96 23.09
CA ARG A 483 -31.14 -0.55 22.83
C ARG A 483 -30.25 -0.36 21.60
N ASP A 484 -29.25 -1.22 21.42
CA ASP A 484 -28.41 -1.26 20.22
C ASP A 484 -29.27 -1.49 18.96
N ILE A 485 -30.10 -2.54 18.95
CA ILE A 485 -31.00 -2.86 17.82
C ILE A 485 -32.02 -1.73 17.56
N GLU A 486 -32.49 -1.03 18.60
CA GLU A 486 -33.36 0.15 18.43
C GLU A 486 -32.64 1.30 17.73
N LEU A 487 -31.37 1.55 18.06
CA LEU A 487 -30.55 2.61 17.47
C LEU A 487 -30.07 2.24 16.07
N LYS A 488 -29.76 0.97 15.85
CA LYS A 488 -29.24 0.40 14.60
C LYS A 488 -29.94 -0.92 14.26
N PRO A 489 -31.12 -0.87 13.63
CA PRO A 489 -31.92 -2.06 13.31
C PRO A 489 -31.27 -3.03 12.31
N ASP A 490 -30.23 -2.58 11.61
CA ASP A 490 -29.43 -3.37 10.66
C ASP A 490 -28.14 -3.92 11.27
N ASP A 491 -27.96 -3.86 12.60
CA ASP A 491 -26.84 -4.51 13.27
C ASP A 491 -27.05 -6.03 13.36
N ALA A 492 -26.44 -6.76 12.42
CA ALA A 492 -26.49 -8.22 12.39
C ALA A 492 -25.90 -8.85 13.67
N GLN A 493 -24.84 -8.26 14.23
CA GLN A 493 -24.13 -8.83 15.37
C GLN A 493 -24.95 -8.69 16.65
N ALA A 494 -25.60 -7.55 16.86
CA ALA A 494 -26.48 -7.36 18.02
C ALA A 494 -27.69 -8.31 17.98
N ASN A 495 -28.33 -8.45 16.80
CA ASN A 495 -29.42 -9.41 16.59
C ASN A 495 -28.96 -10.85 16.85
N ASN A 496 -27.81 -11.26 16.30
CA ASN A 496 -27.27 -12.59 16.50
C ASN A 496 -26.93 -12.86 17.97
N ALA A 497 -26.22 -11.93 18.63
CA ALA A 497 -25.81 -12.08 20.02
C ALA A 497 -27.00 -12.20 20.98
N LEU A 498 -28.04 -11.38 20.78
CA LEU A 498 -29.26 -11.50 21.58
C LEU A 498 -29.97 -12.82 21.32
N GLY A 499 -30.18 -13.18 20.05
CA GLY A 499 -30.86 -14.43 19.71
C GLY A 499 -30.10 -15.66 20.19
N TYR A 500 -28.77 -15.70 20.03
CA TYR A 500 -27.94 -16.80 20.50
C TYR A 500 -27.99 -16.93 22.02
N SER A 501 -27.86 -15.83 22.77
CA SER A 501 -27.97 -15.85 24.24
C SER A 501 -29.32 -16.41 24.73
N LEU A 502 -30.42 -16.04 24.06
CA LEU A 502 -31.74 -16.59 24.36
C LEU A 502 -31.81 -18.10 24.07
N ALA A 503 -31.30 -18.54 22.92
CA ALA A 503 -31.25 -19.95 22.56
C ALA A 503 -30.37 -20.77 23.51
N ASP A 504 -29.19 -20.27 23.85
CA ASP A 504 -28.25 -20.98 24.71
C ASP A 504 -28.78 -21.14 26.15
N ARG A 505 -29.61 -20.21 26.60
CA ARG A 505 -30.34 -20.35 27.86
C ARG A 505 -31.65 -21.14 27.75
N GLY A 506 -32.09 -21.46 26.54
CA GLY A 506 -33.32 -22.21 26.28
C GLY A 506 -34.59 -21.39 26.53
N VAL A 507 -34.51 -20.06 26.46
CA VAL A 507 -35.61 -19.15 26.75
C VAL A 507 -36.06 -18.42 25.49
N ARG A 508 -37.37 -18.23 25.32
CA ARG A 508 -37.97 -17.50 24.18
C ARG A 508 -37.41 -17.95 22.81
N LEU A 509 -37.27 -19.26 22.62
CA LEU A 509 -36.72 -19.85 21.38
C LEU A 509 -37.35 -19.32 20.08
N PRO A 510 -38.67 -19.05 19.99
CA PRO A 510 -39.25 -18.44 18.80
C PRO A 510 -38.70 -17.05 18.49
N GLU A 511 -38.46 -16.22 19.51
CA GLU A 511 -37.84 -14.90 19.37
C GLU A 511 -36.36 -15.05 19.00
N ALA A 512 -35.64 -15.94 19.67
CA ALA A 512 -34.24 -16.25 19.38
C ALA A 512 -34.03 -16.57 17.88
N ARG A 513 -34.91 -17.42 17.34
CA ARG A 513 -34.91 -17.79 15.92
C ARG A 513 -35.15 -16.59 15.02
N GLN A 514 -36.12 -15.73 15.35
CA GLN A 514 -36.44 -14.54 14.55
C GLN A 514 -35.25 -13.55 14.51
N LEU A 515 -34.62 -13.31 15.65
CA LEU A 515 -33.46 -12.43 15.76
C LEU A 515 -32.28 -12.96 14.94
N ILE A 516 -31.96 -14.25 15.05
CA ILE A 516 -30.84 -14.84 14.29
C ILE A 516 -31.17 -14.92 12.80
N GLN A 517 -32.41 -15.23 12.43
CA GLN A 517 -32.84 -15.20 11.03
C GLN A 517 -32.66 -13.79 10.44
N ARG A 518 -33.02 -12.76 11.21
CA ARG A 518 -32.80 -11.37 10.82
C ARG A 518 -31.31 -11.04 10.68
N ALA A 519 -30.46 -11.51 11.60
CA ALA A 519 -29.01 -11.37 11.48
C ALA A 519 -28.47 -12.02 10.21
N LEU A 520 -28.98 -13.20 9.84
CA LEU A 520 -28.57 -13.92 8.63
C LEU A 520 -29.04 -13.22 7.34
N GLU A 521 -30.22 -12.59 7.35
CA GLU A 521 -30.68 -11.74 6.25
C GLU A 521 -29.77 -10.51 6.06
N LEU A 522 -29.31 -9.92 7.16
CA LEU A 522 -28.40 -8.78 7.15
C LEU A 522 -26.97 -9.16 6.76
N SER A 523 -26.55 -10.40 7.02
CA SER A 523 -25.22 -10.93 6.68
C SER A 523 -25.32 -12.33 6.05
N PRO A 524 -25.76 -12.43 4.78
CA PRO A 524 -25.97 -13.71 4.12
C PRO A 524 -24.68 -14.51 3.97
N GLY A 525 -24.71 -15.77 4.39
CA GLY A 525 -23.58 -16.69 4.27
C GLY A 525 -22.52 -16.56 5.36
N ASP A 526 -22.77 -15.76 6.41
CA ASP A 526 -21.91 -15.72 7.58
C ASP A 526 -21.92 -17.09 8.31
N PRO A 527 -20.75 -17.77 8.44
CA PRO A 527 -20.70 -19.08 9.08
C PRO A 527 -21.09 -19.07 10.57
N PHE A 528 -20.79 -18.01 11.32
CA PHE A 528 -21.08 -17.93 12.75
C PHE A 528 -22.56 -17.65 13.04
N ILE A 529 -23.21 -16.86 12.18
CA ILE A 529 -24.66 -16.65 12.28
C ILE A 529 -25.41 -17.91 11.85
N THR A 530 -24.92 -18.61 10.83
CA THR A 530 -25.47 -19.92 10.41
C THR A 530 -25.33 -20.97 11.53
N ASP A 531 -24.19 -20.97 12.21
CA ASP A 531 -23.94 -21.79 13.39
C ASP A 531 -24.93 -21.47 14.54
N SER A 532 -25.12 -20.18 14.84
CA SER A 532 -26.09 -19.70 15.84
C SER A 532 -27.52 -20.14 15.50
N LEU A 533 -27.92 -20.11 14.21
CA LEU A 533 -29.23 -20.59 13.78
C LEU A 533 -29.36 -22.09 13.96
N GLY A 534 -28.31 -22.84 13.61
CA GLY A 534 -28.24 -24.28 13.86
C GLY A 534 -28.36 -24.62 15.35
N TRP A 535 -27.75 -23.82 16.23
CA TRP A 535 -27.88 -23.93 17.68
C TRP A 535 -29.32 -23.70 18.15
N VAL A 536 -30.01 -22.67 17.66
CA VAL A 536 -31.43 -22.45 17.97
C VAL A 536 -32.30 -23.64 17.55
N GLU A 537 -32.10 -24.15 16.33
CA GLU A 537 -32.87 -25.29 15.81
C GLU A 537 -32.64 -26.54 16.65
N PHE A 538 -31.41 -26.77 17.13
CA PHE A 538 -31.10 -27.83 18.08
C PHE A 538 -31.90 -27.67 19.38
N ARG A 539 -31.93 -26.45 19.95
CA ARG A 539 -32.66 -26.15 21.19
C ARG A 539 -34.18 -26.24 21.03
N MET A 540 -34.68 -26.07 19.81
CA MET A 540 -36.08 -26.32 19.45
C MET A 540 -36.40 -27.79 19.18
N GLY A 541 -35.39 -28.67 19.15
CA GLY A 541 -35.55 -30.11 18.87
C GLY A 541 -35.59 -30.47 17.38
N ASN A 542 -35.31 -29.53 16.49
CA ASN A 542 -35.35 -29.72 15.03
C ASN A 542 -34.04 -30.33 14.53
N ARG A 543 -33.83 -31.62 14.80
CA ARG A 543 -32.58 -32.36 14.54
C ARG A 543 -32.00 -32.15 13.14
N ASP A 544 -32.81 -32.43 12.11
CA ASP A 544 -32.32 -32.47 10.73
C ASP A 544 -31.84 -31.10 10.26
N GLU A 545 -32.58 -30.05 10.62
CA GLU A 545 -32.24 -28.68 10.25
C GLU A 545 -31.03 -28.16 11.02
N ALA A 546 -30.93 -28.46 12.32
CA ALA A 546 -29.77 -28.13 13.14
C ALA A 546 -28.47 -28.71 12.54
N LEU A 547 -28.47 -30.01 12.23
CA LEU A 547 -27.31 -30.68 11.64
C LEU A 547 -26.99 -30.17 10.23
N ARG A 548 -28.00 -29.83 9.43
CA ARG A 548 -27.81 -29.25 8.09
C ARG A 548 -27.08 -27.90 8.18
N LEU A 549 -27.55 -27.02 9.05
CA LEU A 549 -26.98 -25.68 9.26
C LEU A 549 -25.57 -25.73 9.86
N LEU A 550 -25.35 -26.52 10.91
CA LEU A 550 -24.05 -26.63 11.58
C LEU A 550 -22.99 -27.25 10.66
N ARG A 551 -23.33 -28.27 9.85
CA ARG A 551 -22.43 -28.81 8.83
C ARG A 551 -22.12 -27.79 7.73
N GLN A 552 -23.11 -27.00 7.32
CA GLN A 552 -22.92 -25.92 6.35
C GLN A 552 -21.96 -24.84 6.90
N ALA A 553 -22.16 -24.41 8.14
CA ALA A 553 -21.29 -23.45 8.83
C ALA A 553 -19.85 -23.97 8.91
N TYR A 554 -19.67 -25.21 9.36
CA TYR A 554 -18.34 -25.82 9.51
C TYR A 554 -17.62 -26.03 8.18
N ALA A 555 -18.35 -26.41 7.13
CA ALA A 555 -17.78 -26.54 5.79
C ALA A 555 -17.34 -25.20 5.21
N ALA A 556 -18.08 -24.12 5.49
CA ALA A 556 -17.70 -22.77 5.09
C ALA A 556 -16.51 -22.24 5.90
N ARG A 557 -16.45 -22.55 7.20
CA ARG A 557 -15.36 -22.17 8.10
C ARG A 557 -15.09 -23.28 9.13
N PRO A 558 -13.98 -24.03 8.99
CA PRO A 558 -13.55 -25.05 9.95
C PRO A 558 -13.04 -24.47 11.28
N ASP A 559 -13.89 -23.74 12.00
CA ASP A 559 -13.58 -23.03 13.24
C ASP A 559 -13.80 -23.92 14.48
N PRO A 560 -12.95 -23.84 15.53
CA PRO A 560 -13.13 -24.61 16.76
C PRO A 560 -14.44 -24.36 17.51
N GLU A 561 -15.00 -23.15 17.47
CA GLU A 561 -16.27 -22.84 18.15
C GLU A 561 -17.45 -23.50 17.43
N ILE A 562 -17.50 -23.38 16.09
CA ILE A 562 -18.51 -24.05 15.25
C ILE A 562 -18.40 -25.57 15.40
N ALA A 563 -17.17 -26.10 15.46
CA ALA A 563 -16.93 -27.51 15.70
C ALA A 563 -17.42 -27.97 17.09
N ALA A 564 -17.30 -27.12 18.12
CA ALA A 564 -17.80 -27.41 19.45
C ALA A 564 -19.32 -27.62 19.42
N HIS A 565 -20.08 -26.69 18.81
CA HIS A 565 -21.52 -26.80 18.64
C HIS A 565 -21.93 -27.98 17.77
N LEU A 566 -21.34 -28.15 16.58
CA LEU A 566 -21.65 -29.27 15.69
C LEU A 566 -21.41 -30.62 16.39
N GLY A 567 -20.26 -30.76 17.05
CA GLY A 567 -19.92 -31.98 17.77
C GLY A 567 -20.89 -32.24 18.94
N GLU A 568 -21.32 -31.21 19.66
CA GLU A 568 -22.30 -31.37 20.73
C GLU A 568 -23.67 -31.81 20.22
N VAL A 569 -24.14 -31.20 19.13
CA VAL A 569 -25.42 -31.57 18.52
C VAL A 569 -25.38 -33.01 17.99
N LEU A 570 -24.29 -33.40 17.33
CA LEU A 570 -24.05 -34.80 16.92
C LEU A 570 -24.05 -35.74 18.14
N TRP A 571 -23.38 -35.35 19.21
CA TRP A 571 -23.30 -36.14 20.45
C TRP A 571 -24.67 -36.34 21.09
N ALA A 572 -25.45 -35.27 21.21
CA ALA A 572 -26.79 -35.28 21.79
C ALA A 572 -27.76 -36.17 20.99
N PHE A 573 -27.60 -36.25 19.67
CA PHE A 573 -28.43 -37.07 18.80
C PHE A 573 -27.89 -38.48 18.52
N GLY A 574 -26.80 -38.89 19.18
CA GLY A 574 -26.27 -40.25 19.15
C GLY A 574 -25.16 -40.51 18.12
N ASP A 575 -24.80 -39.52 17.30
CA ASP A 575 -23.77 -39.60 16.26
C ASP A 575 -22.35 -39.35 16.85
N GLN A 576 -22.05 -39.99 17.98
CA GLN A 576 -20.86 -39.72 18.81
C GLN A 576 -19.53 -39.97 18.10
N ALA A 577 -19.49 -40.88 17.13
CA ALA A 577 -18.30 -41.16 16.35
C ALA A 577 -17.91 -39.98 15.43
N GLU A 578 -18.90 -39.30 14.84
CA GLU A 578 -18.67 -38.10 14.03
C GLU A 578 -18.29 -36.91 14.93
N ALA A 579 -18.98 -36.73 16.06
CA ALA A 579 -18.67 -35.70 17.05
C ALA A 579 -17.19 -35.73 17.48
N ARG A 580 -16.67 -36.91 17.83
CA ARG A 580 -15.26 -37.10 18.21
C ARG A 580 -14.29 -36.70 17.08
N ARG A 581 -14.61 -37.02 15.83
CA ARG A 581 -13.77 -36.63 14.67
C ARG A 581 -13.74 -35.13 14.47
N VAL A 582 -14.90 -34.48 14.54
CA VAL A 582 -15.02 -33.01 14.42
C VAL A 582 -14.21 -32.31 15.51
N TRP A 583 -14.35 -32.73 16.77
CA TRP A 583 -13.59 -32.13 17.86
C TRP A 583 -12.08 -32.44 17.79
N GLN A 584 -11.67 -33.61 17.30
CA GLN A 584 -10.24 -33.91 17.08
C GLN A 584 -9.62 -33.01 16.01
N GLN A 585 -10.35 -32.74 14.93
CA GLN A 585 -9.92 -31.79 13.89
C GLN A 585 -9.83 -30.37 14.45
N ALA A 586 -10.85 -29.94 15.22
CA ALA A 586 -10.85 -28.63 15.86
C ALA A 586 -9.68 -28.44 16.85
N ARG A 587 -9.40 -29.46 17.68
CA ARG A 587 -8.28 -29.43 18.64
C ARG A 587 -6.91 -29.34 17.94
N ALA A 588 -6.79 -29.88 16.73
CA ALA A 588 -5.56 -29.75 15.93
C ALA A 588 -5.37 -28.32 15.38
N VAL A 589 -6.46 -27.56 15.22
CA VAL A 589 -6.42 -26.14 14.83
C VAL A 589 -6.11 -25.26 16.04
N ASP A 590 -6.87 -25.41 17.13
CA ASP A 590 -6.65 -24.70 18.38
C ASP A 590 -7.03 -25.56 19.58
N ALA A 591 -6.01 -26.07 20.30
CA ALA A 591 -6.21 -26.86 21.49
C ALA A 591 -6.63 -26.02 22.71
N GLY A 592 -6.42 -24.71 22.68
CA GLY A 592 -6.70 -23.79 23.79
C GLY A 592 -8.06 -23.10 23.72
N ASN A 593 -8.89 -23.39 22.72
CA ASN A 593 -10.19 -22.75 22.56
C ASN A 593 -11.12 -23.03 23.77
N ASP A 594 -11.56 -21.97 24.45
CA ASP A 594 -12.34 -22.05 25.69
C ASP A 594 -13.68 -22.80 25.49
N VAL A 595 -14.41 -22.51 24.40
CA VAL A 595 -15.72 -23.13 24.10
C VAL A 595 -15.58 -24.64 23.87
N LEU A 596 -14.60 -25.05 23.06
CA LEU A 596 -14.32 -26.46 22.81
C LEU A 596 -13.93 -27.19 24.11
N GLN A 597 -13.05 -26.61 24.92
CA GLN A 597 -12.62 -27.20 26.19
C GLN A 597 -13.78 -27.32 27.18
N GLU A 598 -14.63 -26.29 27.28
CA GLU A 598 -15.81 -26.30 28.14
C GLU A 598 -16.81 -27.39 27.71
N THR A 599 -17.10 -27.49 26.40
CA THR A 599 -18.01 -28.51 25.85
C THR A 599 -17.49 -29.93 26.13
N LEU A 600 -16.22 -30.21 25.89
CA LEU A 600 -15.62 -31.52 26.16
C LEU A 600 -15.63 -31.86 27.65
N SER A 601 -15.35 -30.88 28.50
CA SER A 601 -15.38 -31.03 29.96
C SER A 601 -16.80 -31.32 30.46
N ARG A 602 -17.78 -30.52 30.03
CA ARG A 602 -19.20 -30.67 30.41
C ARG A 602 -19.77 -32.02 29.98
N LEU A 603 -19.44 -32.47 28.77
CA LEU A 603 -19.88 -33.76 28.22
C LEU A 603 -19.00 -34.95 28.69
N LYS A 604 -17.92 -34.68 29.43
CA LYS A 604 -16.95 -35.67 29.93
C LYS A 604 -16.34 -36.54 28.82
N VAL A 605 -15.97 -35.90 27.70
CA VAL A 605 -15.40 -36.57 26.52
C VAL A 605 -13.89 -36.41 26.48
N GLY A 606 -13.16 -37.54 26.53
CA GLY A 606 -11.73 -37.59 26.20
C GLY A 606 -11.51 -37.83 24.71
N LEU A 607 -10.65 -37.02 24.08
CA LEU A 607 -10.35 -37.04 22.64
C LEU A 607 -8.97 -37.56 22.26
#